data_AF-A0A7X6PH30-F1
#
_entry.id   AF-A0A7X6PH30-F1
#
_cell.length_a   1.000
_cell.length_b   1.000
_cell.length_c   1.000
_cell.angle_alpha   90.00
_cell.angle_beta   90.00
_cell.angle_gamma   90.00
#
_symmetry.space_group_name_H-M   'P 1'
#
loop_
_entity.id
_entity.type
_entity.pdbx_description
1 polymer ?
#
loop_
_entity_poly.entity_id
_entity_poly.type
_entity_poly.pdbx_seq_one_letter_code
_entity_poly.pdbx_strand_id
1 'polypeptide(L)'
;MSGRFCFNRFQHDVDRGRSVAPCRCNRLKIPLWQGGDNPPAALGAELLAFLEPESDSPLIDIPVEPYLGQETVIQEGLVHRAAFQAQIEKTQQVLEEHQPDKVVVFGGDCQVDHVPFAYLNEKYEGELAILWIDAHPDIKNPSEYHLAINGPIKSKLLR
;
A
#
# COMPACT_ATOMS: atom_id res chain seq x y z
N MET A 1 18.73 4.12 20.97
CA MET A 1 17.44 4.60 21.50
C MET A 1 16.43 4.54 20.37
N SER A 2 15.67 3.44 20.23
CA SER A 2 14.69 3.30 19.14
C SER A 2 13.33 3.84 19.58
N GLY A 3 12.68 4.58 18.68
CA GLY A 3 11.46 5.33 18.92
C GLY A 3 10.26 4.42 19.20
N ARG A 4 9.58 4.66 20.33
CA ARG A 4 8.28 4.06 20.66
C ARG A 4 7.17 4.96 20.13
N PHE A 5 6.67 4.66 18.94
CA PHE A 5 5.35 5.14 18.49
C PHE A 5 4.40 3.95 18.38
N CYS A 6 3.76 3.63 19.52
CA CYS A 6 2.69 2.64 19.64
C CYS A 6 1.85 2.91 20.90
N PHE A 7 1.39 4.16 21.09
CA PHE A 7 0.82 4.59 22.38
C PHE A 7 -0.60 4.07 22.66
N ASN A 8 -1.48 3.96 21.65
CA ASN A 8 -2.91 3.74 21.92
C ASN A 8 -3.33 2.28 22.16
N ARG A 9 -2.80 1.29 21.41
CA ARG A 9 -3.14 -0.12 21.64
C ARG A 9 -2.40 -0.70 22.86
N PHE A 10 -1.23 -0.16 23.20
CA PHE A 10 -0.50 -0.57 24.39
C PHE A 10 -1.30 -0.31 25.67
N GLN A 11 -1.89 0.88 25.81
CA GLN A 11 -2.67 1.20 27.00
C GLN A 11 -3.93 0.34 27.09
N HIS A 12 -4.67 0.20 25.98
CA HIS A 12 -5.91 -0.59 25.96
C HIS A 12 -5.71 -2.10 26.24
N ASP A 13 -4.60 -2.70 25.78
CA ASP A 13 -4.31 -4.12 26.02
C ASP A 13 -3.67 -4.38 27.39
N VAL A 14 -2.86 -3.43 27.90
CA VAL A 14 -2.34 -3.42 29.28
C VAL A 14 -3.49 -3.28 30.29
N ASP A 15 -4.46 -2.40 30.02
CA ASP A 15 -5.65 -2.21 30.85
C ASP A 15 -6.55 -3.46 30.89
N ARG A 16 -6.42 -4.36 29.92
CA ARG A 16 -7.14 -5.66 29.84
C ARG A 16 -6.29 -6.88 30.24
N GLY A 17 -5.08 -6.69 30.75
CA GLY A 17 -4.21 -7.76 31.23
C GLY A 17 -3.75 -8.76 30.16
N ARG A 18 -3.80 -8.40 28.87
CA ARG A 18 -3.26 -9.23 27.77
C ARG A 18 -1.78 -8.95 27.59
N SER A 19 -0.98 -10.00 27.36
CA SER A 19 0.42 -9.80 26.93
C SER A 19 0.44 -9.16 25.55
N VAL A 20 1.08 -8.00 25.41
CA VAL A 20 1.26 -7.33 24.12
C VAL A 20 2.33 -8.10 23.34
N ALA A 21 1.92 -8.84 22.31
CA ALA A 21 2.86 -9.45 21.38
C ALA A 21 3.71 -8.34 20.71
N PRO A 22 4.99 -8.60 20.37
CA PRO A 22 5.80 -7.61 19.67
C PRO A 22 5.10 -7.23 18.35
N CYS A 23 4.85 -5.93 18.19
CA CYS A 23 4.18 -5.36 17.03
C CYS A 23 5.03 -5.61 15.78
N ARG A 24 4.50 -6.38 14.82
CA ARG A 24 5.21 -6.76 13.60
C ARG A 24 5.00 -5.69 12.53
N CYS A 25 6.10 -5.14 12.02
CA CYS A 25 6.07 -4.22 10.88
C CYS A 25 6.63 -4.92 9.64
N ASN A 26 5.92 -4.86 8.53
CA ASN A 26 6.45 -5.26 7.23
C ASN A 26 6.69 -4.02 6.37
N ARG A 27 7.81 -4.01 5.67
CA ARG A 27 8.12 -3.02 4.64
C ARG A 27 7.88 -3.68 3.28
N LEU A 28 7.05 -3.08 2.43
CA LEU A 28 6.71 -3.59 1.11
C LEU A 28 7.32 -2.67 0.06
N LYS A 29 8.16 -3.21 -0.82
CA LYS A 29 8.60 -2.49 -2.02
C LYS A 29 7.71 -2.89 -3.17
N ILE A 30 6.99 -1.92 -3.73
CA ILE A 30 6.02 -2.13 -4.79
C ILE A 30 6.35 -1.18 -5.95
N PRO A 31 7.22 -1.59 -6.89
CA PRO A 31 7.65 -0.75 -8.02
C PRO A 31 6.59 -0.68 -9.12
N LEU A 32 5.34 -0.37 -8.74
CA LEU A 32 4.21 -0.20 -9.66
C LEU A 32 4.41 1.08 -10.48
N TRP A 33 4.42 0.94 -11.79
CA TRP A 33 4.50 2.06 -12.73
C TRP A 33 3.24 2.19 -13.59
N GLN A 34 2.50 1.09 -13.72
CA GLN A 34 1.32 0.94 -14.55
C GLN A 34 0.16 1.82 -14.08
N GLY A 35 0.06 2.12 -12.79
CA GLY A 35 -1.06 2.88 -12.25
C GLY A 35 -1.06 4.34 -12.72
N GLY A 36 0.13 4.92 -12.88
CA GLY A 36 0.32 6.25 -13.48
C GLY A 36 0.66 6.23 -14.97
N ASP A 37 0.75 5.05 -15.60
CA ASP A 37 1.38 4.85 -16.92
C ASP A 37 2.74 5.56 -17.06
N ASN A 38 3.55 5.46 -16.00
CA ASN A 38 4.76 6.27 -15.82
C ASN A 38 5.95 5.38 -15.45
N PRO A 39 6.68 4.79 -16.42
CA PRO A 39 7.76 3.84 -16.16
C PRO A 39 8.83 4.28 -15.13
N PRO A 40 9.28 5.56 -15.10
CA PRO A 40 10.19 6.05 -14.05
C PRO A 40 9.72 5.86 -12.61
N ALA A 41 8.41 5.73 -12.35
CA ALA A 41 7.85 5.52 -11.01
C ALA A 41 8.41 4.25 -10.34
N ALA A 42 8.67 3.19 -11.11
CA ALA A 42 9.28 1.96 -10.60
C ALA A 42 10.66 2.21 -9.98
N LEU A 43 11.49 3.05 -10.64
CA LEU A 43 12.79 3.45 -10.10
C LEU A 43 12.63 4.26 -8.80
N GLY A 44 11.59 5.08 -8.70
CA GLY A 44 11.27 5.82 -7.46
C GLY A 44 11.11 4.88 -6.26
N ALA A 45 10.36 3.78 -6.42
CA ALA A 45 10.17 2.78 -5.37
C ALA A 45 11.50 2.14 -4.94
N GLU A 46 12.36 1.79 -5.91
CA GLU A 46 13.69 1.22 -5.64
C GLU A 46 14.59 2.20 -4.88
N LEU A 47 14.57 3.48 -5.28
CA LEU A 47 15.34 4.52 -4.61
C LEU A 47 14.84 4.78 -3.19
N LEU A 48 13.52 4.78 -2.96
CA LEU A 48 12.95 4.94 -1.62
C LEU A 48 13.37 3.79 -0.70
N ALA A 49 13.29 2.54 -1.17
CA ALA A 49 13.73 1.38 -0.42
C ALA A 49 15.24 1.40 -0.14
N PHE A 50 16.04 1.90 -1.09
CA PHE A 50 17.50 2.06 -0.92
C PHE A 50 17.87 3.17 0.08
N LEU A 51 17.13 4.29 0.10
CA LEU A 51 17.40 5.45 0.96
C LEU A 51 16.83 5.31 2.38
N GLU A 52 16.03 4.28 2.63
CA GLU A 52 15.47 4.03 3.95
C GLU A 52 16.59 3.82 5.01
N PRO A 53 16.43 4.37 6.22
CA PRO A 53 17.29 4.00 7.36
C PRO A 53 17.34 2.49 7.62
N GLU A 54 18.42 2.04 8.26
CA GLU A 54 18.52 0.65 8.70
C GLU A 54 17.35 0.26 9.63
N SER A 55 16.78 -0.92 9.37
CA SER A 55 15.59 -1.41 10.07
C SER A 55 15.62 -2.93 10.17
N ASP A 56 15.28 -3.45 11.36
CA ASP A 56 15.13 -4.89 11.63
C ASP A 56 13.81 -5.47 11.08
N SER A 57 12.91 -4.62 10.58
CA SER A 57 11.65 -5.05 9.99
C SER A 57 11.91 -5.73 8.64
N PRO A 58 11.26 -6.84 8.26
CA PRO A 58 11.46 -7.43 6.94
C PRO A 58 11.10 -6.44 5.82
N LEU A 59 11.96 -6.36 4.80
CA LEU A 59 11.66 -5.75 3.50
C LEU A 59 11.28 -6.85 2.52
N ILE A 60 10.08 -6.73 1.95
CA ILE A 60 9.50 -7.72 1.04
C ILE A 60 9.26 -7.06 -0.30
N ASP A 61 9.83 -7.66 -1.35
CA ASP A 61 9.64 -7.21 -2.72
C ASP A 61 8.35 -7.80 -3.30
N ILE A 62 7.41 -6.93 -3.66
CA ILE A 62 6.21 -7.33 -4.40
C ILE A 62 6.54 -7.27 -5.89
N PRO A 63 6.50 -8.40 -6.61
CA PRO A 63 6.88 -8.42 -8.01
C PRO A 63 5.90 -7.61 -8.86
N VAL A 64 6.45 -6.74 -9.70
CA VAL A 64 5.74 -6.00 -10.74
C VAL A 64 6.46 -6.26 -12.06
N GLU A 65 5.71 -6.44 -13.14
CA GLU A 65 6.32 -6.60 -14.46
C GLU A 65 7.15 -5.36 -14.84
N PRO A 66 8.43 -5.52 -15.21
CA PRO A 66 9.28 -4.41 -15.56
C PRO A 66 8.82 -3.76 -16.87
N TYR A 67 9.05 -2.46 -17.00
CA TYR A 67 8.86 -1.77 -18.27
C TYR A 67 9.97 -2.16 -19.26
N LEU A 68 9.57 -2.74 -20.39
CA LEU A 68 10.39 -3.20 -21.50
C LEU A 68 9.95 -2.56 -22.83
N GLY A 69 9.26 -1.43 -22.78
CA GLY A 69 8.68 -0.78 -23.97
C GLY A 69 7.28 -1.26 -24.31
N GLN A 70 6.52 -1.82 -23.35
CA GLN A 70 5.13 -2.18 -23.55
C GLN A 70 4.31 -0.93 -23.91
N GLU A 71 3.33 -1.10 -24.80
CA GLU A 71 2.36 -0.05 -25.11
C GLU A 71 1.34 0.11 -23.99
N THR A 72 0.74 1.30 -23.89
CA THR A 72 -0.39 1.55 -22.99
C THR A 72 -1.60 0.73 -23.43
N VAL A 73 -2.07 -0.17 -22.55
CA VAL A 73 -3.25 -1.00 -22.82
C VAL A 73 -4.41 -0.50 -21.97
N ILE A 74 -5.56 -0.23 -22.60
CA ILE A 74 -6.80 0.15 -21.90
C ILE A 74 -7.81 -1.00 -21.95
N GLN A 75 -8.27 -1.45 -20.79
CA GLN A 75 -9.24 -2.53 -20.62
C GLN A 75 -10.37 -2.04 -19.71
N GLU A 76 -11.62 -2.08 -20.20
CA GLU A 76 -12.79 -1.61 -19.44
C GLU A 76 -12.66 -0.15 -18.94
N GLY A 77 -11.99 0.70 -19.71
CA GLY A 77 -11.74 2.11 -19.36
C GLY A 77 -10.58 2.34 -18.38
N LEU A 78 -9.86 1.29 -18.01
CA LEU A 78 -8.70 1.34 -17.11
C LEU A 78 -7.41 0.99 -17.84
N VAL A 79 -6.38 1.81 -17.63
CA VAL A 79 -5.03 1.51 -18.11
C VAL A 79 -4.42 0.37 -17.31
N HIS A 80 -3.76 -0.57 -18.00
CA HIS A 80 -3.00 -1.69 -17.44
C HIS A 80 -3.75 -2.50 -16.37
N ARG A 81 -5.08 -2.63 -16.50
CA ARG A 81 -5.97 -3.28 -15.51
C ARG A 81 -5.49 -4.66 -15.07
N ALA A 82 -5.00 -5.48 -16.00
CA ALA A 82 -4.47 -6.81 -15.68
C ALA A 82 -3.23 -6.77 -14.76
N ALA A 83 -2.32 -5.82 -14.98
CA ALA A 83 -1.13 -5.65 -14.15
C ALA A 83 -1.52 -5.20 -12.73
N PHE A 84 -2.51 -4.32 -12.61
CA PHE A 84 -3.03 -3.90 -11.31
C PHE A 84 -3.70 -5.05 -10.55
N GLN A 85 -4.49 -5.89 -11.23
CA GLN A 85 -5.09 -7.08 -10.62
C GLN A 85 -4.01 -8.05 -10.09
N ALA A 86 -2.97 -8.31 -10.88
CA ALA A 86 -1.85 -9.14 -10.45
C ALA A 86 -1.13 -8.55 -9.22
N GLN A 87 -0.92 -7.24 -9.18
CA GLN A 87 -0.32 -6.55 -8.02
C GLN A 87 -1.19 -6.66 -6.77
N ILE A 88 -2.52 -6.53 -6.90
CA ILE A 88 -3.46 -6.73 -5.79
C ILE A 88 -3.29 -8.12 -5.20
N GLU A 89 -3.36 -9.16 -6.03
CA GLU A 89 -3.30 -10.55 -5.60
C GLU A 89 -1.97 -10.87 -4.89
N LYS A 90 -0.85 -10.38 -5.43
CA LYS A 90 0.48 -10.60 -4.83
C LYS A 90 0.62 -9.89 -3.49
N THR A 91 0.12 -8.66 -3.38
CA THR A 91 0.18 -7.91 -2.13
C THR A 91 -0.70 -8.52 -1.06
N GLN A 92 -1.91 -8.97 -1.43
CA GLN A 92 -2.82 -9.68 -0.52
C GLN A 92 -2.19 -10.96 0.01
N GLN A 93 -1.62 -11.80 -0.87
CA GLN A 93 -0.92 -13.03 -0.48
C GLN A 93 0.17 -12.76 0.56
N VAL A 94 1.01 -11.75 0.34
CA VAL A 94 2.09 -11.39 1.27
C VAL A 94 1.56 -10.92 2.63
N LEU A 95 0.52 -10.08 2.64
CA LEU A 95 -0.07 -9.59 3.88
C LEU A 95 -0.79 -10.70 4.67
N GLU A 96 -1.46 -11.63 3.97
CA GLU A 96 -2.10 -12.80 4.55
C GLU A 96 -1.09 -13.78 5.16
N GLU A 97 0.07 -13.96 4.50
CA GLU A 97 1.13 -14.84 4.98
C GLU A 97 1.82 -14.27 6.23
N HIS A 98 2.17 -12.98 6.21
CA HIS A 98 3.00 -12.39 7.26
C HIS A 98 2.20 -11.81 8.42
N GLN A 99 0.92 -11.50 8.20
CA GLN A 99 0.02 -10.92 9.19
C GLN A 99 0.61 -9.72 9.98
N PRO A 100 1.18 -8.70 9.30
CA PRO A 100 1.84 -7.58 9.99
C PRO A 100 0.83 -6.70 10.72
N ASP A 101 1.23 -6.07 11.82
CA ASP A 101 0.41 -5.06 12.51
C ASP A 101 0.58 -3.68 11.88
N LYS A 102 1.72 -3.43 11.24
CA LYS A 102 2.06 -2.18 10.56
C LYS A 102 2.64 -2.47 9.19
N VAL A 103 2.34 -1.61 8.22
CA VAL A 103 2.87 -1.72 6.87
C VAL A 103 3.53 -0.38 6.51
N VAL A 104 4.74 -0.45 5.97
CA VAL A 104 5.41 0.65 5.27
C VAL A 104 5.44 0.28 3.80
N VAL A 105 5.05 1.18 2.92
CA VAL A 105 5.04 0.93 1.47
C VAL A 105 6.03 1.87 0.79
N PHE A 106 6.99 1.30 0.07
CA PHE A 106 7.84 2.01 -0.89
C PHE A 106 7.24 1.82 -2.26
N GLY A 107 6.36 2.76 -2.63
CA GLY A 107 5.56 2.74 -3.83
C GLY A 107 6.21 3.41 -5.03
N GLY A 108 5.75 3.04 -6.23
CA GLY A 108 5.98 3.82 -7.44
C GLY A 108 4.86 4.84 -7.71
N ASP A 109 3.61 4.41 -7.62
CA ASP A 109 2.42 5.28 -7.74
C ASP A 109 1.46 5.12 -6.55
N CYS A 110 0.43 5.97 -6.44
CA CYS A 110 -0.47 6.00 -5.30
C CYS A 110 -1.47 4.83 -5.23
N GLN A 111 -1.50 3.92 -6.21
CA GLN A 111 -2.39 2.75 -6.22
C GLN A 111 -1.92 1.61 -5.34
N VAL A 112 -0.63 1.61 -5.01
CA VAL A 112 0.00 0.63 -4.11
C VAL A 112 -0.60 0.61 -2.70
N ASP A 113 -1.24 1.70 -2.27
CA ASP A 113 -1.84 1.85 -0.94
C ASP A 113 -3.17 1.11 -0.77
N HIS A 114 -3.81 0.71 -1.89
CA HIS A 114 -5.14 0.10 -1.87
C HIS A 114 -5.20 -1.15 -0.98
N VAL A 115 -4.33 -2.13 -1.26
CA VAL A 115 -4.33 -3.40 -0.53
C VAL A 115 -3.89 -3.23 0.93
N PRO A 116 -2.80 -2.50 1.24
CA PRO A 116 -2.43 -2.21 2.62
C PRO A 116 -3.53 -1.54 3.44
N PHE A 117 -4.25 -0.57 2.88
CA PHE A 117 -5.35 0.10 3.60
C PHE A 117 -6.52 -0.84 3.85
N ALA A 118 -6.93 -1.63 2.86
CA ALA A 118 -8.00 -2.62 3.04
C ALA A 118 -7.63 -3.64 4.13
N TYR A 119 -6.40 -4.17 4.07
CA TYR A 119 -5.88 -5.11 5.07
C TYR A 119 -5.86 -4.51 6.48
N LEU A 120 -5.35 -3.28 6.64
CA LEU A 120 -5.29 -2.62 7.95
C LEU A 120 -6.70 -2.26 8.45
N ASN A 121 -7.62 -1.85 7.58
CA ASN A 121 -8.99 -1.57 7.95
C ASN A 121 -9.69 -2.80 8.54
N GLU A 122 -9.53 -3.96 7.89
CA GLU A 122 -10.04 -5.24 8.41
C GLU A 122 -9.35 -5.63 9.72
N LYS A 123 -8.02 -5.52 9.79
CA LYS A 123 -7.23 -5.84 10.98
C LYS A 123 -7.57 -4.97 12.19
N TYR A 124 -7.97 -3.73 11.95
CA TYR A 124 -8.41 -2.78 12.96
C TYR A 124 -9.93 -2.76 13.16
N GLU A 125 -10.67 -3.72 12.57
CA GLU A 125 -12.11 -3.86 12.75
C GLU A 125 -12.90 -2.59 12.36
N GLY A 126 -12.40 -1.85 11.38
CA GLY A 126 -12.96 -0.56 10.94
C GLY A 126 -12.50 0.66 11.75
N GLU A 127 -11.75 0.46 12.85
CA GLU A 127 -11.18 1.55 13.66
C GLU A 127 -9.86 2.07 13.04
N LEU A 128 -9.92 2.50 11.78
CA LEU A 128 -8.80 3.06 11.03
C LEU A 128 -9.11 4.50 10.60
N ALA A 129 -8.22 5.43 10.92
CA ALA A 129 -8.24 6.78 10.37
C ALA A 129 -7.16 6.92 9.29
N ILE A 130 -7.51 7.53 8.15
CA ILE A 130 -6.57 7.80 7.06
C ILE A 130 -6.26 9.29 7.03
N LEU A 131 -4.98 9.63 7.21
CA LEU A 131 -4.46 10.96 6.91
C LEU A 131 -3.88 10.94 5.49
N TRP A 132 -4.64 11.47 4.54
CA TRP A 132 -4.24 11.54 3.13
C TRP A 132 -3.47 12.84 2.85
N ILE A 133 -2.17 12.75 2.59
CA ILE A 133 -1.30 13.90 2.27
C ILE A 133 -0.94 13.84 0.79
N ASP A 134 -1.72 14.51 -0.03
CA ASP A 134 -1.52 14.58 -1.48
C ASP A 134 -2.05 15.92 -2.00
N ALA A 135 -1.51 16.38 -3.13
CA ALA A 135 -2.06 17.52 -3.86
C ALA A 135 -3.45 17.20 -4.46
N HIS A 136 -3.76 15.91 -4.66
CA HIS A 136 -4.99 15.44 -5.26
C HIS A 136 -5.79 14.54 -4.31
N PRO A 137 -7.13 14.59 -4.38
CA PRO A 137 -7.97 13.78 -3.49
C PRO A 137 -8.04 12.30 -3.91
N ASP A 138 -7.61 11.95 -5.13
CA ASP A 138 -7.64 10.58 -5.66
C ASP A 138 -8.99 9.86 -5.57
N ILE A 139 -10.10 10.59 -5.73
CA ILE A 139 -11.48 10.08 -5.64
C ILE A 139 -12.19 9.91 -7.00
N LYS A 140 -11.52 10.20 -8.11
CA LYS A 140 -12.10 10.13 -9.45
C LYS A 140 -12.47 8.69 -9.84
N ASN A 141 -13.49 8.52 -10.67
CA ASN A 141 -13.84 7.21 -11.22
C ASN A 141 -13.29 7.03 -12.66
N PRO A 142 -13.28 5.79 -13.20
CA PRO A 142 -12.75 5.53 -14.54
C PRO A 142 -13.41 6.31 -15.68
N SER A 143 -14.67 6.73 -15.52
CA SER A 143 -15.37 7.56 -16.51
C SER A 143 -14.92 9.03 -16.50
N GLU A 144 -14.32 9.49 -15.40
CA GLU A 144 -13.78 10.84 -15.26
C GLU A 144 -12.29 10.91 -15.60
N TYR A 145 -11.54 9.83 -15.32
CA TYR A 145 -10.12 9.74 -15.58
C TYR A 145 -9.67 8.28 -15.69
N HIS A 146 -9.04 7.91 -16.80
CA HIS A 146 -8.71 6.52 -17.15
C HIS A 146 -7.60 5.89 -16.27
N LEU A 147 -6.84 6.71 -15.53
CA LEU A 147 -5.89 6.27 -14.50
C LEU A 147 -6.51 6.26 -13.09
N ALA A 148 -7.79 6.60 -12.94
CA ALA A 148 -8.46 6.72 -11.64
C ALA A 148 -8.95 5.37 -11.09
N ILE A 149 -8.01 4.44 -10.94
CA ILE A 149 -8.26 3.14 -10.33
C ILE A 149 -8.55 3.29 -8.83
N ASN A 150 -7.95 4.28 -8.18
CA ASN A 150 -8.05 4.49 -6.73
C ASN A 150 -9.38 5.09 -6.24
N GLY A 151 -10.07 5.88 -7.06
CA GLY A 151 -11.15 6.70 -6.52
C GLY A 151 -12.38 5.94 -6.03
N PRO A 152 -12.83 4.85 -6.67
CA PRO A 152 -13.90 4.01 -6.13
C PRO A 152 -13.57 3.38 -4.77
N ILE A 153 -12.29 3.24 -4.43
CA ILE A 153 -11.82 2.64 -3.17
C ILE A 153 -11.62 3.71 -2.11
N LYS A 154 -10.89 4.79 -2.43
CA LYS A 154 -10.67 5.90 -1.49
C LYS A 154 -12.01 6.54 -1.10
N SER A 155 -12.96 6.63 -2.02
CA SER A 155 -14.33 7.07 -1.70
C SER A 155 -15.10 6.12 -0.76
N LYS A 156 -14.79 4.82 -0.74
CA LYS A 156 -15.36 3.85 0.20
C LYS A 156 -14.70 3.88 1.58
N LEU A 157 -13.40 4.23 1.64
CA LEU A 157 -12.66 4.40 2.89
C LEU A 157 -12.98 5.73 3.61
N LEU A 158 -13.67 6.68 2.95
CA LEU A 158 -14.08 7.98 3.51
C LEU A 158 -15.47 7.96 4.17
N ARG A 159 -16.02 6.77 4.48
CA ARG A 159 -17.37 6.62 5.06
C ARG A 159 -17.32 6.11 6.50
#